data_AF-A0A7S1Q6F4-F1
#
_entry.id   AF-A0A7S1Q6F4-F1
#
_cell.length_a   1.000
_cell.length_b   1.000
_cell.length_c   1.000
_cell.angle_alpha   90.00
_cell.angle_beta   90.00
_cell.angle_gamma   90.00
#
_symmetry.space_group_name_H-M   'P 1'
#
loop_
_entity.id
_entity.type
_entity.pdbx_description
1 polymer ?
#
loop_
_entity_poly.entity_id
_entity_poly.type
_entity_poly.pdbx_seq_one_letter_code
_entity_poly.pdbx_strand_id
1 'polypeptide(L)'
;IDEQNAAAAAVCRGFGYPSGGRYFAAAQGIGGAIYLHRLRCNPNAANLSQCEFIYSTAENPLHWCTHVSDLAVECNATAPADTWQFQLQPINATTLGTSIGRLAARRSTS
;
A
#
# COMPACT_ATOMS: atom_id res chain seq x y z
N ILE A 1 15.93 -5.79 8.68
CA ILE A 1 14.76 -5.66 7.79
C ILE A 1 14.65 -6.99 7.08
N ASP A 2 13.53 -7.68 7.24
CA ASP A 2 13.27 -8.96 6.57
C ASP A 2 13.31 -8.79 5.03
N GLU A 3 13.82 -9.78 4.30
CA GLU A 3 13.98 -9.71 2.83
C GLU A 3 12.65 -9.42 2.14
N GLN A 4 11.55 -9.98 2.67
CA GLN A 4 10.20 -9.77 2.16
C GLN A 4 9.66 -8.36 2.45
N ASN A 5 10.06 -7.73 3.57
CA ASN A 5 9.70 -6.34 3.86
C ASN A 5 10.37 -5.37 2.87
N ALA A 6 11.61 -5.67 2.46
CA ALA A 6 12.30 -4.87 1.44
C ALA A 6 11.60 -4.97 0.07
N ALA A 7 11.11 -6.17 -0.29
CA ALA A 7 10.34 -6.37 -1.52
C ALA A 7 9.00 -5.64 -1.51
N ALA A 8 8.25 -5.74 -0.42
CA ALA A 8 6.99 -5.01 -0.25
C ALA A 8 7.21 -3.48 -0.33
N ALA A 9 8.27 -2.96 0.28
CA ALA A 9 8.62 -1.54 0.19
C ALA A 9 9.00 -1.12 -1.24
N ALA A 10 9.73 -1.96 -1.98
CA ALA A 10 10.07 -1.71 -3.37
C ALA A 10 8.82 -1.67 -4.28
N VAL A 11 7.86 -2.57 -4.07
CA VAL A 11 6.56 -2.53 -4.76
C VAL A 11 5.86 -1.19 -4.52
N CYS A 12 5.76 -0.76 -3.27
CA CYS A 12 5.09 0.51 -2.93
C CYS A 12 5.74 1.73 -3.58
N ARG A 13 7.08 1.82 -3.54
CA ARG A 13 7.81 2.89 -4.21
C ARG A 13 7.59 2.88 -5.72
N GLY A 14 7.57 1.71 -6.35
CA GLY A 14 7.31 1.56 -7.78
C GLY A 14 5.93 2.06 -8.22
N PHE A 15 4.93 2.01 -7.33
CA PHE A 15 3.59 2.57 -7.54
C PHE A 15 3.44 4.03 -7.09
N GLY A 16 4.52 4.69 -6.65
CA GLY A 16 4.52 6.10 -6.25
C GLY A 16 4.17 6.34 -4.78
N TYR A 17 4.08 5.29 -3.95
CA TYR A 17 3.88 5.42 -2.52
C TYR A 17 5.24 5.59 -1.81
N PRO A 18 5.48 6.72 -1.13
CA PRO A 18 6.79 7.02 -0.54
C PRO A 18 7.09 6.17 0.70
N SER A 19 6.08 5.54 1.32
CA SER A 19 6.23 4.69 2.49
C SER A 19 5.23 3.52 2.48
N GLY A 20 5.47 2.54 3.34
CA GLY A 20 4.71 1.28 3.39
C GLY A 20 5.65 0.08 3.34
N GLY A 21 5.14 -1.05 2.86
CA GLY A 21 5.92 -2.28 2.72
C GLY A 21 5.61 -3.34 3.79
N ARG A 22 4.38 -3.32 4.32
CA ARG A 22 3.84 -4.50 4.99
C ARG A 22 3.31 -5.45 3.93
N TYR A 23 3.57 -6.74 4.11
CA TYR A 23 3.02 -7.78 3.25
C TYR A 23 2.12 -8.71 4.06
N PHE A 24 1.19 -9.35 3.36
CA PHE A 24 0.34 -10.41 3.91
C PHE A 24 0.54 -11.66 3.08
N ALA A 25 0.90 -12.75 3.75
CA ALA A 25 0.97 -14.07 3.13
C ALA A 25 -0.43 -14.64 2.93
N ALA A 26 -0.55 -15.56 1.97
CA ALA A 26 -1.78 -16.28 1.68
C ALA A 26 -2.98 -15.36 1.39
N ALA A 27 -2.73 -14.30 0.61
CA ALA A 27 -3.76 -13.37 0.20
C ALA A 27 -4.83 -14.00 -0.71
N GLN A 28 -4.67 -15.29 -1.09
CA GLN A 28 -5.52 -16.05 -2.00
C GLN A 28 -5.83 -15.23 -3.25
N GLY A 29 -4.86 -15.17 -4.16
CA GLY A 29 -5.02 -14.45 -5.42
C GLY A 29 -6.19 -15.00 -6.25
N ILE A 30 -6.68 -14.18 -7.17
CA ILE A 30 -7.92 -14.40 -7.94
C ILE A 30 -7.74 -15.42 -9.09
N GLY A 31 -6.72 -16.29 -9.02
CA GLY A 31 -6.33 -17.18 -10.11
C GLY A 31 -5.45 -16.49 -11.17
N GLY A 32 -4.86 -17.28 -12.08
CA GLY A 32 -4.03 -16.80 -13.19
C GLY A 32 -2.60 -17.33 -13.16
N ALA A 33 -1.72 -16.79 -14.00
CA ALA A 33 -0.32 -17.19 -14.01
C ALA A 33 0.45 -16.52 -12.85
N ILE A 34 1.29 -17.30 -12.16
CA ILE A 34 2.22 -16.77 -11.16
C ILE A 34 3.52 -16.41 -11.88
N TYR A 35 3.82 -15.12 -11.97
CA TYR A 35 4.96 -14.64 -12.76
C TYR A 35 6.27 -14.58 -11.98
N LEU A 36 6.22 -14.36 -10.67
CA LEU A 36 7.38 -14.05 -9.84
C LEU A 36 7.36 -14.87 -8.56
N HIS A 37 8.52 -15.39 -8.15
CA HIS A 37 8.69 -15.96 -6.81
C HIS A 37 10.13 -15.75 -6.28
N ARG A 38 10.30 -15.92 -4.96
CA ARG A 38 11.56 -15.68 -4.23
C ARG A 38 12.15 -14.28 -4.46
N LEU A 39 11.33 -13.25 -4.30
CA LEU A 39 11.78 -11.86 -4.36
C LEU A 39 12.81 -11.56 -3.26
N ARG A 40 13.95 -11.01 -3.66
CA ARG A 40 15.00 -10.48 -2.79
C ARG A 40 15.36 -9.08 -3.24
N CYS A 41 15.11 -8.12 -2.38
CA CYS A 41 15.30 -6.71 -2.70
C CYS A 41 16.28 -6.06 -1.71
N ASN A 42 17.09 -5.14 -2.22
CA ASN A 42 17.78 -4.18 -1.35
C ASN A 42 16.72 -3.29 -0.65
N PRO A 43 16.89 -2.92 0.63
CA PRO A 43 16.01 -2.00 1.33
C PRO A 43 15.69 -0.70 0.56
N ASN A 44 16.62 -0.24 -0.29
CA ASN A 44 16.53 1.00 -1.05
C ASN A 44 16.02 0.82 -2.50
N ALA A 45 15.66 -0.40 -2.91
CA ALA A 45 15.19 -0.66 -4.28
C ALA A 45 13.97 0.18 -4.64
N ALA A 46 14.06 1.03 -5.66
CA ALA A 46 12.99 1.94 -6.07
C ALA A 46 11.77 1.21 -6.64
N ASN A 47 11.98 0.02 -7.22
CA ASN A 47 10.93 -0.84 -7.75
C ASN A 47 11.46 -2.27 -7.91
N LEU A 48 10.60 -3.20 -8.37
CA LEU A 48 10.95 -4.61 -8.52
C LEU A 48 12.05 -4.91 -9.55
N SER A 49 12.34 -4.03 -10.51
CA SER A 49 13.41 -4.27 -11.49
C SER A 49 14.81 -4.22 -10.87
N GLN A 50 14.93 -3.67 -9.66
CA GLN A 50 16.17 -3.63 -8.87
C GLN A 50 16.27 -4.79 -7.87
N CYS A 51 15.35 -5.75 -7.95
CA CYS A 51 15.33 -6.93 -7.09
C CYS A 51 15.78 -8.16 -7.86
N GLU A 52 16.28 -9.14 -7.12
CA GLU A 52 16.46 -10.50 -7.62
C GLU A 52 15.15 -11.26 -7.44
N PHE A 53 14.75 -12.03 -8.45
CA PHE A 53 13.59 -12.90 -8.42
C PHE A 53 13.74 -14.00 -9.45
N ILE A 54 13.00 -15.07 -9.27
CA ILE A 54 12.87 -16.10 -10.29
C ILE A 54 11.56 -15.84 -11.04
N TYR A 55 11.63 -15.84 -12.36
CA TYR A 55 10.51 -15.58 -13.25
C TYR A 55 9.92 -16.89 -13.79
N SER A 56 8.61 -16.90 -13.98
CA SER A 56 7.91 -17.93 -14.75
C SER A 56 7.80 -17.50 -16.20
N THR A 57 8.03 -18.42 -17.13
CA THR A 57 7.66 -18.24 -18.55
C THR A 57 6.71 -19.34 -19.00
N ALA A 58 6.23 -19.27 -20.24
CA ALA A 58 5.44 -20.36 -20.84
C ALA A 58 6.26 -21.65 -20.98
N GLU A 59 7.57 -21.52 -21.21
CA GLU A 59 8.52 -22.64 -21.39
C GLU A 59 9.02 -23.21 -20.06
N ASN A 60 8.98 -22.41 -18.98
CA ASN A 60 9.38 -22.82 -17.64
C ASN A 60 8.35 -22.36 -16.59
N PRO A 61 7.21 -23.06 -16.46
CA PRO A 61 6.16 -22.67 -15.54
C PRO A 61 6.53 -23.00 -14.09
N LEU A 62 6.16 -22.12 -13.17
CA LEU A 62 6.28 -22.37 -11.73
C LEU A 62 5.17 -23.32 -11.26
N HIS A 63 5.41 -24.62 -11.38
CA HIS A 63 4.43 -25.65 -11.02
C HIS A 63 4.21 -25.83 -9.50
N TRP A 64 5.11 -25.33 -8.67
CA TRP A 64 5.13 -25.56 -7.22
C TRP A 64 4.75 -24.32 -6.40
N CYS A 65 4.68 -23.15 -7.04
CA CYS A 65 4.00 -22.00 -6.48
C CYS A 65 2.52 -22.11 -6.81
N THR A 66 1.66 -21.87 -5.83
CA THR A 66 0.21 -21.87 -6.00
C THR A 66 -0.37 -20.61 -5.38
N HIS A 67 -1.59 -20.25 -5.76
CA HIS A 67 -2.25 -19.02 -5.29
C HIS A 67 -2.47 -18.94 -3.77
N VAL A 68 -2.33 -20.07 -3.06
CA VAL A 68 -2.36 -20.09 -1.60
C VAL A 68 -1.16 -19.37 -0.98
N SER A 69 -0.10 -19.16 -1.76
CA SER A 69 1.14 -18.48 -1.35
C SER A 69 1.26 -17.08 -1.95
N ASP A 70 0.23 -16.57 -2.62
CA ASP A 70 0.25 -15.21 -3.14
C ASP A 70 0.40 -14.20 -2.01
N LEU A 71 1.17 -13.15 -2.27
CA LEU A 71 1.45 -12.08 -1.33
C LEU A 71 0.61 -10.85 -1.70
N ALA A 72 -0.03 -10.25 -0.71
CA ALA A 72 -0.56 -8.89 -0.83
C ALA A 72 0.41 -7.89 -0.20
N VAL A 73 0.46 -6.67 -0.76
CA VAL A 73 1.29 -5.57 -0.25
C VAL A 73 0.37 -4.44 0.18
N GLU A 74 0.61 -3.91 1.38
CA GLU A 74 0.00 -2.69 1.87
C GLU A 74 0.97 -1.54 1.72
N CYS A 75 0.56 -0.58 0.91
CA CYS A 75 1.26 0.68 0.72
C CYS A 75 0.54 1.76 1.49
N ASN A 76 1.32 2.55 2.24
CA ASN A 76 0.76 3.70 2.92
C ASN A 76 0.52 4.75 1.85
N ALA A 77 -0.75 5.05 1.59
CA ALA A 77 -1.09 6.31 0.98
C ALA A 77 -0.43 7.40 1.84
N THR A 78 0.49 8.19 1.27
CA THR A 78 0.60 9.56 1.73
C THR A 78 -0.84 10.07 1.72
N ALA A 79 -1.35 10.52 2.88
CA ALA A 79 -2.63 11.22 2.89
C ALA A 79 -2.60 12.14 1.67
N PRO A 80 -3.60 12.09 0.75
CA PRO A 80 -3.57 12.91 -0.44
C PRO A 80 -3.14 14.30 0.00
N ALA A 81 -2.13 14.88 -0.65
CA ALA A 81 -1.65 16.20 -0.28
C ALA A 81 -2.83 17.19 -0.13
N ASP A 82 -3.95 16.89 -0.79
CA ASP A 82 -5.26 17.51 -0.74
C ASP A 82 -6.30 16.77 0.15
N THR A 83 -6.02 16.52 1.43
CA THR A 83 -7.12 16.16 2.36
C THR A 83 -7.85 17.42 2.84
N TRP A 84 -9.17 17.41 2.74
CA TRP A 84 -10.01 18.43 3.36
C TRP A 84 -10.10 18.18 4.87
N GLN A 85 -9.64 19.15 5.66
CA GLN A 85 -9.88 19.14 7.10
C GLN A 85 -11.18 19.86 7.40
N PHE A 86 -12.10 19.16 8.06
CA PHE A 86 -13.39 19.69 8.47
C PHE A 86 -13.36 20.00 9.97
N GLN A 87 -13.67 21.23 10.34
CA GLN A 87 -13.86 21.62 11.74
C GLN A 87 -15.23 22.28 11.92
N LEU A 88 -15.96 21.85 12.94
CA LEU A 88 -17.17 22.53 13.41
C LEU A 88 -16.75 23.64 14.36
N GLN A 89 -16.98 24.89 13.98
CA GLN A 89 -16.82 26.01 14.90
C GLN A 89 -18.11 26.16 15.72
N PRO A 90 -18.06 26.11 17.07
CA PRO A 90 -19.26 26.32 17.87
C PRO A 90 -19.79 27.74 17.61
N ILE A 91 -21.03 27.83 17.16
CA ILE A 91 -21.78 29.09 17.25
C ILE A 91 -22.24 29.15 18.71
N ASN A 92 -22.20 30.33 19.35
CA ASN A 92 -22.68 30.54 20.72
C ASN A 92 -24.21 30.33 20.84
N ALA A 93 -24.70 29.14 20.51
CA ALA A 93 -26.08 28.71 20.64
C ALA A 93 -26.09 27.56 21.64
N THR A 94 -26.26 27.92 22.91
CA THR A 94 -26.56 26.99 24.01
C THR A 94 -27.97 26.45 23.84
N THR A 95 -28.18 25.57 22.87
CA THR A 95 -29.34 24.69 22.80
C THR A 95 -28.93 23.31 23.28
N LEU A 96 -29.44 22.94 24.46
CA LEU A 96 -29.32 21.66 25.17
C LEU A 96 -28.91 20.49 24.26
N GLY A 97 -27.66 20.04 24.40
CA GLY A 97 -27.16 18.78 23.84
C GLY A 97 -26.87 18.76 22.33
N THR A 98 -27.04 19.86 21.60
CA THR A 98 -26.83 19.86 20.14
C THR A 98 -25.82 20.92 19.72
N SER A 99 -24.64 20.49 19.27
CA SER A 99 -23.61 21.38 18.72
C SER A 99 -23.97 21.81 17.30
N ILE A 100 -24.45 23.05 17.14
CA ILE A 100 -24.66 23.67 15.82
C ILE A 100 -23.46 24.58 15.53
N GLY A 101 -22.77 24.32 14.43
CA GLY A 101 -21.53 25.01 14.08
C GLY A 101 -21.37 25.27 12.60
N ARG A 102 -20.52 26.22 12.24
CA ARG A 102 -20.11 26.41 10.83
C ARG A 102 -19.14 25.29 10.45
N LEU A 103 -19.40 24.62 9.33
CA LEU A 103 -18.45 23.68 8.73
C LEU A 103 -17.38 24.49 7.99
N ALA A 104 -16.19 24.59 8.56
CA ALA A 104 -15.02 25.12 7.86
C ALA A 104 -14.27 23.96 7.22
N ALA A 105 -13.98 24.08 5.91
CA ALA A 105 -13.14 23.15 5.18
C ALA A 105 -11.88 23.89 4.75
N ARG A 106 -10.70 23.38 5.12
CA ARG A 106 -9.42 23.86 4.57
C ARG A 106 -8.76 22.76 3.77
N ARG A 107 -8.24 23.13 2.60
CA ARG A 107 -7.34 22.28 1.84
C ARG A 107 -6.03 22.20 2.63
N SER A 108 -5.73 21.03 3.19
CA SER A 108 -4.34 20.79 3.61
C SER A 108 -3.50 20.85 2.34
N THR A 109 -2.36 21.51 2.36
CA THR A 109 -1.33 21.42 1.32
C THR A 109 -0.06 21.00 2.03
N SER A 110 0.69 20.05 1.47
CA SER A 110 1.97 19.62 2.05
C SER A 110 2.98 20.77 2.08
#